data_AF-A0A7K4Z845-F1
#
_entry.id   AF-A0A7K4Z845-F1
#
_cell.length_a   1.000
_cell.length_b   1.000
_cell.length_c   1.000
_cell.angle_alpha   90.00
_cell.angle_beta   90.00
_cell.angle_gamma   90.00
#
_symmetry.space_group_name_H-M   'P 1'
#
loop_
_entity.id
_entity.type
_entity.pdbx_description
1 polymer ?
#
loop_
_entity_poly.entity_id
_entity_poly.type
_entity_poly.pdbx_seq_one_letter_code
_entity_poly.pdbx_strand_id
1 'polypeptide(L)'
;EGEGSGWAVGVAVEDIKRKSHVHPSPESGVWALGHNKGQLAAFTFSRTPLALPALPRRVWVCLDYEQGLVTFLSGDTGHEIF
;
A
#
# COMPACT_ATOMS: atom_id res chain seq x y z
N GLU A 1 4.43 3.07 22.75
CA GLU A 1 4.43 2.29 21.51
C GLU A 1 2.99 1.92 21.20
N GLY A 2 2.50 2.26 20.01
CA GLY A 2 1.06 2.23 19.70
C GLY A 2 0.58 0.83 19.34
N GLU A 3 0.28 0.03 20.35
CA GLU A 3 -0.48 -1.22 20.24
C GLU A 3 -1.92 -0.89 19.80
N GLY A 4 -2.15 -0.76 18.48
CA GLY A 4 -3.48 -0.50 17.93
C GLY A 4 -3.57 0.28 16.61
N SER A 5 -2.47 0.76 16.02
CA SER A 5 -2.54 1.60 14.81
C SER A 5 -2.28 0.80 13.55
N GLY A 6 -3.34 0.22 12.97
CA GLY A 6 -3.31 -0.19 11.58
C GLY A 6 -3.14 1.04 10.68
N TRP A 7 -2.35 0.93 9.62
CA TRP A 7 -2.12 2.01 8.67
C TRP A 7 -2.21 1.50 7.24
N ALA A 8 -2.50 2.41 6.31
CA ALA A 8 -2.42 2.18 4.88
C ALA A 8 -1.88 3.45 4.20
N VAL A 9 -1.09 3.28 3.16
CA VAL A 9 -0.52 4.35 2.35
C VAL A 9 -0.51 3.94 0.88
N GLY A 10 -0.67 4.89 -0.03
CA GLY A 10 -0.77 4.59 -1.45
C GLY A 10 -1.19 5.78 -2.30
N VAL A 11 -1.57 5.48 -3.53
CA VAL A 11 -2.12 6.43 -4.49
C VAL A 11 -3.54 6.03 -4.87
N ALA A 12 -4.35 7.01 -5.24
CA ALA A 12 -5.67 6.79 -5.78
C ALA A 12 -5.88 7.67 -7.03
N VAL A 13 -6.70 7.20 -7.96
CA VAL A 13 -7.16 8.03 -9.07
C VAL A 13 -7.96 9.21 -8.53
N GLU A 14 -7.86 10.36 -9.19
CA GLU A 14 -8.47 11.61 -8.73
C GLU A 14 -9.99 11.50 -8.57
N ASP A 15 -10.64 10.86 -9.55
CA ASP A 15 -12.10 10.74 -9.68
C ASP A 15 -12.71 9.55 -8.91
N ILE A 16 -11.99 9.00 -7.94
CA ILE A 16 -12.51 7.90 -7.13
C ILE A 16 -13.74 8.35 -6.32
N LYS A 17 -14.75 7.48 -6.21
CA LYS A 17 -15.94 7.72 -5.37
C LYS A 17 -15.57 7.74 -3.89
N ARG A 18 -15.40 8.95 -3.32
CA ARG A 18 -14.97 9.15 -1.92
C ARG A 18 -16.06 8.90 -0.85
N LYS A 19 -17.34 8.91 -1.23
CA LYS A 19 -18.48 8.84 -0.29
C LYS A 19 -19.09 7.45 -0.10
N SER A 20 -18.56 6.43 -0.78
CA SER A 20 -19.02 5.04 -0.66
C SER A 20 -17.93 4.17 -0.05
N HIS A 21 -18.30 3.07 0.59
CA HIS A 21 -17.34 2.05 0.98
C HIS A 21 -16.72 1.43 -0.28
N VAL A 22 -15.44 1.72 -0.52
CA VAL A 22 -14.67 1.15 -1.64
C VAL A 22 -13.72 0.12 -1.06
N HIS A 23 -13.74 -1.10 -1.59
CA HIS A 23 -12.68 -2.08 -1.33
C HIS A 23 -11.44 -1.62 -2.09
N PRO A 24 -10.36 -1.20 -1.41
CA PRO A 24 -9.20 -0.66 -2.09
C PRO A 24 -8.50 -1.76 -2.88
N SER A 25 -8.46 -1.57 -4.19
CA SER A 25 -7.74 -2.40 -5.15
C SER A 25 -7.48 -1.62 -6.44
N PRO A 26 -6.56 -2.06 -7.31
CA PRO A 26 -6.31 -1.40 -8.59
C PRO A 26 -7.58 -1.23 -9.43
N GLU A 27 -8.49 -2.21 -9.39
CA GLU A 27 -9.78 -2.18 -10.10
C GLU A 27 -10.72 -1.07 -9.59
N SER A 28 -10.57 -0.69 -8.32
CA SER A 28 -11.29 0.45 -7.73
C SER A 28 -10.56 1.80 -7.92
N GLY A 29 -9.39 1.79 -8.56
CA GLY A 29 -8.55 2.96 -8.74
C GLY A 29 -7.71 3.32 -7.51
N VAL A 30 -7.37 2.33 -6.66
CA VAL A 30 -6.51 2.51 -5.48
C VAL A 30 -5.36 1.53 -5.51
N TRP A 31 -4.13 2.03 -5.38
CA TRP A 31 -2.94 1.23 -5.16
C TRP A 31 -2.43 1.55 -3.78
N ALA A 32 -2.49 0.59 -2.86
CA ALA A 32 -2.11 0.81 -1.48
C ALA A 32 -1.42 -0.40 -0.87
N LEU A 33 -0.60 -0.09 0.13
CA LEU A 33 0.03 -1.04 1.02
C LEU A 33 -0.38 -0.68 2.45
N GLY A 34 -0.63 -1.69 3.27
CA GLY A 34 -1.03 -1.44 4.64
C GLY A 34 -0.63 -2.53 5.61
N HIS A 35 -0.54 -2.13 6.87
CA HIS A 35 -0.21 -2.99 7.99
C HIS A 35 -1.38 -3.02 8.96
N ASN A 36 -1.82 -4.21 9.37
CA ASN A 36 -2.82 -4.35 10.42
C ASN A 36 -2.56 -5.62 11.24
N LYS A 37 -2.61 -5.51 12.57
CA LYS A 37 -2.43 -6.64 13.52
C LYS A 37 -1.19 -7.51 13.21
N GLY A 38 -0.06 -6.90 12.87
CA GLY A 38 1.19 -7.61 12.56
C GLY A 38 1.31 -8.12 11.12
N GLN A 39 0.29 -7.94 10.28
CA GLN A 39 0.31 -8.38 8.89
C GLN A 39 0.43 -7.19 7.94
N LEU A 40 1.51 -7.17 7.16
CA LEU A 40 1.66 -6.30 6.00
C LEU A 40 0.97 -6.94 4.79
N ALA A 41 0.28 -6.16 3.97
CA ALA A 41 -0.32 -6.63 2.74
C ALA A 41 -0.46 -5.53 1.68
N ALA A 42 -0.33 -5.92 0.42
CA ALA A 42 -0.73 -5.10 -0.72
C ALA A 42 -2.24 -5.23 -0.97
N PHE A 43 -2.88 -4.11 -1.28
CA PHE A 43 -4.32 -4.02 -1.46
C PHE A 43 -4.63 -4.28 -2.93
N THR A 44 -4.68 -5.56 -3.27
CA THR A 44 -5.14 -6.12 -4.55
C THR A 44 -6.57 -6.64 -4.40
N PHE A 45 -7.21 -7.10 -5.50
CA PHE A 45 -8.57 -7.66 -5.44
C PHE A 45 -8.71 -8.72 -4.33
N SER A 46 -7.78 -9.68 -4.29
CA SER A 46 -7.57 -10.57 -3.16
C SER A 46 -6.29 -10.17 -2.44
N ARG A 47 -6.44 -9.48 -1.30
CA ARG A 47 -5.36 -8.87 -0.52
C ARG A 47 -4.13 -9.78 -0.46
N THR A 48 -2.99 -9.29 -0.96
CA THR A 48 -1.76 -10.08 -1.07
C THR A 48 -0.91 -9.92 0.19
N PRO A 49 -0.79 -10.93 1.07
CA PRO A 49 0.04 -10.84 2.26
C PRO A 49 1.52 -10.76 1.87
N LEU A 50 2.25 -9.87 2.52
CA LEU A 50 3.68 -9.69 2.25
C LEU A 50 4.49 -10.13 3.48
N ALA A 51 5.43 -11.04 3.24
CA ALA A 51 6.37 -11.51 4.25
C ALA A 51 7.70 -10.79 4.07
N LEU A 52 7.99 -9.84 4.95
CA LEU A 52 9.27 -9.14 4.97
C LEU A 52 10.09 -9.61 6.19
N PRO A 53 11.43 -9.72 6.07
CA PRO A 53 12.29 -10.06 7.21
C PRO A 53 12.17 -9.09 8.38
N ALA A 54 11.87 -7.82 8.08
CA ALA A 54 11.58 -6.78 9.05
C ALA A 54 10.52 -5.82 8.48
N LEU A 55 9.64 -5.31 9.35
CA LEU A 55 8.66 -4.31 8.95
C LEU A 55 9.37 -2.96 8.74
N PRO A 56 9.20 -2.31 7.59
CA PRO A 56 9.83 -1.02 7.34
C PRO A 56 9.22 0.06 8.23
N ARG A 57 10.07 0.94 8.76
CA ARG A 57 9.68 2.13 9.52
C ARG A 57 9.22 3.27 8.61
N ARG A 58 9.67 3.26 7.36
CA ARG A 58 9.29 4.22 6.31
C ARG A 58 8.97 3.48 5.03
N VAL A 59 7.94 3.92 4.32
CA VAL A 59 7.59 3.42 2.99
C VAL A 59 7.67 4.58 2.01
N TRP A 60 8.35 4.36 0.89
CA TRP A 60 8.30 5.27 -0.25
C TRP A 60 7.26 4.74 -1.23
N VAL A 61 6.45 5.66 -1.75
CA VAL A 61 5.47 5.38 -2.79
C VAL A 61 5.93 6.11 -4.04
N CYS A 62 6.34 5.35 -5.06
CA CYS A 62 6.84 5.89 -6.31
C CYS A 62 5.77 5.68 -7.40
N LEU A 63 5.42 6.76 -8.10
CA LEU A 63 4.51 6.73 -9.25
C LEU A 63 5.33 6.99 -10.50
N ASP A 64 5.41 5.99 -11.38
CA ASP A 64 5.82 6.19 -12.75
C ASP A 64 4.57 6.39 -13.61
N TYR A 65 4.25 7.65 -13.90
CA TYR A 65 3.04 8.01 -14.62
C TYR A 65 3.07 7.55 -16.08
N GLU A 66 4.24 7.63 -16.73
CA GLU A 66 4.42 7.26 -18.13
C GLU A 66 4.30 5.74 -18.33
N GLN A 67 4.83 4.96 -17.38
CA GLN A 67 4.73 3.50 -17.41
C GLN A 67 3.44 2.96 -16.76
N GLY A 68 2.67 3.81 -16.08
CA GLY A 68 1.46 3.41 -15.36
C GLY A 68 1.74 2.49 -14.16
N LEU A 69 2.88 2.66 -13.49
CA LEU A 69 3.34 1.80 -12.41
C LEU A 69 3.36 2.53 -11.06
N VAL A 70 2.99 1.79 -10.02
CA VAL A 70 3.15 2.21 -8.62
C VAL A 70 4.02 1.20 -7.94
N THR A 71 5.13 1.65 -7.35
CA THR A 71 6.08 0.80 -6.63
C THR A 71 6.18 1.24 -5.19
N PHE A 72 6.15 0.28 -4.28
CA PHE A 72 6.36 0.46 -2.85
C PHE A 72 7.78 0.02 -2.50
N LEU A 73 8.57 0.92 -1.92
CA LEU A 73 9.94 0.65 -1.50
C LEU A 73 10.08 0.79 0.02
N SER A 74 10.90 -0.05 0.61
CA SER A 74 11.37 0.13 1.98
C SER A 74 12.22 1.39 2.05
N GLY A 75 11.79 2.37 2.85
CA GLY A 75 12.57 3.58 3.05
C GLY A 75 13.79 3.41 3.93
N ASP A 76 13.93 2.26 4.58
CA ASP A 76 15.08 1.92 5.41
C ASP A 76 16.20 1.27 4.59
N THR A 77 15.84 0.52 3.54
CA THR A 77 16.80 -0.29 2.76
C THR A 77 16.84 0.04 1.27
N GLY A 78 15.83 0.75 0.75
CA GLY A 78 15.66 1.02 -0.69
C GLY A 78 15.16 -0.18 -1.50
N HIS A 79 14.97 -1.34 -0.88
CA HIS A 79 14.48 -2.53 -1.57
C HIS A 79 12.98 -2.43 -1.88
N GLU A 80 12.60 -3.01 -3.01
CA GLU A 80 11.20 -3.15 -3.41
C GLU A 80 10.44 -4.07 -2.45
N ILE A 81 9.24 -3.61 -2.08
CA ILE A 81 8.29 -4.34 -1.26
C ILE A 81 7.21 -4.96 -2.15
N PHE A 82 6.64 -4.16 -3.06
CA PHE A 82 5.55 -4.55 -3.96
C PHE A 82 5.41 -3.56 -5.11
#